data_AF-A0A2N2F7I1-F1
#
_entry.id   AF-A0A2N2F7I1-F1
#
_cell.length_a   1.000
_cell.length_b   1.000
_cell.length_c   1.000
_cell.angle_alpha   90.00
_cell.angle_beta   90.00
_cell.angle_gamma   90.00
#
_symmetry.space_group_name_H-M   'P 1'
#
loop_
_entity.id
_entity.type
_entity.pdbx_description
1 polymer ?
#
loop_
_entity_poly.entity_id
_entity_poly.type
_entity_poly.pdbx_seq_one_letter_code
_entity_poly.pdbx_strand_id
1 'polypeptide(L)' 'PGINSAALWAAIKEGGHPHVEYIGQAQNTMDFLLANTRPGDTLITLGAGNVYKIGEAFLEQMDRQGEKK' A
#
# COMPACT_ATOMS: atom_id res chain seq x y z
N PRO A 1 -4.98 -25.70 -0.61
CA PRO A 1 -5.99 -24.69 -1.02
C PRO A 1 -6.23 -23.70 0.15
N GLY A 2 -6.26 -22.38 -0.10
CA GLY A 2 -6.54 -21.37 0.94
C GLY A 2 -5.36 -20.48 1.38
N ILE A 3 -4.15 -20.69 0.85
CA ILE A 3 -3.02 -19.78 1.09
C ILE A 3 -3.08 -18.67 0.03
N ASN A 4 -3.66 -17.53 0.41
CA ASN A 4 -3.72 -16.33 -0.42
C ASN A 4 -3.86 -15.07 0.45
N SER A 5 -3.71 -13.90 -0.17
CA SER A 5 -3.75 -12.61 0.53
C SER A 5 -5.11 -12.29 1.16
N ALA A 6 -6.22 -12.76 0.59
CA ALA A 6 -7.56 -12.53 1.14
C ALA A 6 -7.79 -13.32 2.43
N ALA A 7 -7.33 -14.57 2.49
CA ALA A 7 -7.37 -15.39 3.69
C ALA A 7 -6.47 -14.81 4.80
N LEU A 8 -5.27 -14.33 4.46
CA LEU A 8 -4.38 -13.66 5.41
C LEU A 8 -5.00 -12.37 5.96
N TRP A 9 -5.59 -11.54 5.10
CA TRP A 9 -6.28 -10.32 5.51
C TRP A 9 -7.42 -10.61 6.50
N ALA A 10 -8.27 -11.61 6.20
CA ALA A 10 -9.37 -12.01 7.06
C ALA A 10 -8.87 -12.43 8.45
N ALA A 11 -7.83 -13.27 8.51
CA ALA A 11 -7.26 -13.73 9.77
C ALA A 11 -6.65 -12.58 10.60
N ILE A 12 -5.97 -11.61 9.97
CA ILE A 12 -5.42 -10.43 10.67
C ILE A 12 -6.57 -9.57 11.25
N LYS A 13 -7.65 -9.41 10.49
CA LYS A 13 -8.83 -8.65 10.92
C LYS A 13 -9.57 -9.34 12.07
N GLU A 14 -9.79 -10.64 11.97
CA GLU A 14 -10.38 -11.47 13.04
C GLU A 14 -9.51 -11.49 14.30
N GLY A 15 -8.19 -11.39 14.14
CA GLY A 15 -7.23 -11.19 15.23
C GLY A 15 -7.31 -9.83 15.92
N GLY A 16 -8.20 -8.93 15.47
CA GLY A 16 -8.48 -7.65 16.12
C GLY A 16 -7.63 -6.48 15.65
N HIS A 17 -6.84 -6.63 14.57
CA HIS A 17 -6.08 -5.50 14.04
C HIS A 17 -7.01 -4.47 13.38
N PRO A 18 -7.01 -3.19 13.82
CA PRO A 18 -8.03 -2.23 13.40
C PRO A 18 -7.85 -1.69 11.97
N HIS A 19 -6.65 -1.82 11.40
CA HIS A 19 -6.27 -1.14 10.16
C HIS A 19 -5.55 -2.07 9.18
N VAL A 20 -6.28 -3.03 8.62
CA VAL A 20 -5.78 -3.95 7.57
C VAL A 20 -6.70 -3.91 6.36
N GLU A 21 -6.13 -3.65 5.19
CA GLU A 21 -6.86 -3.55 3.92
C GLU A 21 -6.37 -4.60 2.93
N TYR A 22 -7.30 -5.21 2.20
CA TYR A 22 -6.97 -6.07 1.07
C TYR A 22 -7.20 -5.28 -0.23
N ILE A 23 -6.12 -4.99 -0.95
CA ILE A 23 -6.17 -4.26 -2.21
C ILE A 23 -5.61 -5.17 -3.31
N GLY A 24 -6.51 -5.67 -4.16
CA GLY A 24 -6.14 -6.65 -5.19
C GLY A 24 -5.46 -6.09 -6.44
N GLN A 25 -5.43 -4.76 -6.62
CA GLN A 25 -4.94 -4.10 -7.83
C GLN A 25 -3.91 -3.03 -7.48
N ALA A 26 -2.79 -3.01 -8.21
CA ALA A 26 -1.69 -2.07 -7.95
C ALA A 26 -2.11 -0.59 -8.08
N GLN A 27 -3.00 -0.27 -9.02
CA GLN A 27 -3.50 1.10 -9.18
C GLN A 27 -4.30 1.54 -7.95
N ASN A 28 -5.18 0.68 -7.43
CA ASN A 28 -5.94 0.99 -6.22
C ASN A 28 -5.02 1.16 -5.00
N THR A 29 -3.89 0.44 -4.95
CA THR A 29 -2.89 0.63 -3.90
C THR A 29 -2.24 2.01 -4.02
N MET A 30 -1.88 2.44 -5.23
CA MET A 30 -1.35 3.78 -5.48
C MET A 30 -2.33 4.87 -5.05
N ASP A 31 -3.59 4.76 -5.45
CA ASP A 31 -4.63 5.73 -5.09
C ASP A 31 -4.83 5.80 -3.57
N PHE A 32 -4.82 4.65 -2.89
CA PHE A 32 -4.89 4.56 -1.43
C PHE A 32 -3.70 5.25 -0.77
N LEU A 33 -2.47 4.99 -1.22
CA LEU A 33 -1.26 5.58 -0.65
C LEU A 33 -1.27 7.11 -0.78
N LEU A 34 -1.62 7.62 -1.97
CA LEU A 34 -1.65 9.07 -2.23
C LEU A 34 -2.73 9.81 -1.42
N ALA A 35 -3.85 9.16 -1.15
CA ALA A 35 -4.91 9.74 -0.35
C ALA A 35 -4.61 9.75 1.16
N ASN A 36 -3.81 8.80 1.64
CA ASN A 36 -3.65 8.57 3.09
C ASN A 36 -2.29 8.98 3.66
N THR A 37 -1.22 9.01 2.85
CA THR A 37 0.12 9.37 3.33
C THR A 37 0.23 10.86 3.60
N ARG A 38 0.87 11.22 4.71
CA ARG A 38 1.05 12.60 5.18
C ARG A 38 2.52 12.94 5.39
N PRO A 39 2.90 14.22 5.36
CA PRO A 39 4.24 14.64 5.76
C PRO A 39 4.58 14.12 7.16
N GLY A 40 5.74 13.46 7.29
CA GLY A 40 6.19 12.84 8.54
C GLY A 40 5.91 11.35 8.65
N ASP A 41 5.09 10.77 7.77
CA ASP A 41 4.85 9.33 7.74
C ASP A 41 6.07 8.56 7.19
N THR A 42 6.21 7.31 7.63
CA THR A 42 7.15 6.35 7.04
C THR A 42 6.38 5.29 6.27
N LEU A 43 6.62 5.20 4.96
CA LEU A 43 6.05 4.17 4.08
C LEU A 43 7.04 3.03 3.88
N ILE A 44 6.58 1.78 4.06
CA ILE A 44 7.37 0.57 3.82
C ILE A 44 6.66 -0.29 2.78
N THR A 45 7.33 -0.59 1.67
CA THR A 45 6.92 -1.63 0.71
C THR A 45 7.75 -2.89 0.98
N LEU A 46 7.09 -4.00 1.36
CA LEU A 46 7.79 -5.21 1.81
C LEU A 46 7.31 -6.47 1.07
N GLY A 47 8.26 -7.23 0.55
CA GLY A 47 8.04 -8.51 -0.12
C GLY A 47 9.12 -8.80 -1.17
N ALA A 48 9.35 -10.08 -1.48
CA ALA A 48 10.37 -10.51 -2.45
C ALA A 48 9.90 -10.45 -3.92
N GLY A 49 8.70 -9.91 -4.16
CA GLY A 49 8.11 -9.79 -5.49
C GLY A 49 8.32 -8.42 -6.10
N ASN A 50 7.32 -7.95 -6.84
CA ASN A 50 7.34 -6.67 -7.55
C ASN A 50 6.83 -5.47 -6.71
N VAL A 51 6.63 -5.63 -5.40
CA VAL A 51 6.05 -4.59 -4.54
C VAL A 51 6.92 -3.33 -4.44
N TYR A 52 8.24 -3.46 -4.59
CA TYR A 52 9.16 -2.31 -4.60
C TYR A 52 8.80 -1.28 -5.68
N LYS A 53 8.28 -1.73 -6.83
CA LYS A 53 7.87 -0.88 -7.94
C LYS A 53 6.73 0.08 -7.57
N ILE A 54 5.86 -0.32 -6.63
CA ILE A 54 4.80 0.55 -6.11
C ILE A 54 5.43 1.71 -5.31
N GLY A 55 6.48 1.43 -4.54
CA GLY A 55 7.20 2.46 -3.79
C GLY A 55 7.90 3.46 -4.73
N GLU A 56 8.57 2.97 -5.77
CA GLU A 56 9.19 3.82 -6.80
C GLU A 56 8.14 4.71 -7.50
N ALA A 57 7.04 4.12 -7.98
CA ALA A 57 5.97 4.86 -8.63
C ALA A 57 5.31 5.91 -7.70
N PHE A 58 5.18 5.58 -6.42
CA PHE A 58 4.65 6.49 -5.41
C PHE A 58 5.54 7.73 -5.23
N LEU A 59 6.86 7.54 -5.10
CA LEU A 59 7.82 8.62 -5.01
C LEU A 59 7.79 9.52 -6.25
N GLU A 60 7.83 8.95 -7.46
CA GLU A 60 7.73 9.72 -8.71
C GLU A 60 6.44 10.56 -8.79
N GLN A 61 5.34 10.05 -8.25
CA GLN A 61 4.08 10.79 -8.23
C GLN A 61 4.08 11.90 -7.18
N MET A 62 4.69 11.69 -6.02
CA MET A 62 4.87 12.74 -5.01
C MET A 62 5.75 13.88 -5.52
N ASP A 63 6.86 13.57 -6.20
CA ASP A 63 7.77 14.58 -6.76
C ASP A 63 7.04 15.46 -7.79
N ARG A 64 6.31 14.84 -8.72
CA ARG A 64 5.48 15.55 -9.72
C ARG A 64 4.38 16.42 -9.10
N GLN A 65 3.86 16.06 -7.92
CA GLN A 65 2.88 16.88 -7.21
C GLN A 65 3.54 18.04 -6.44
N GLY A 66 4.76 17.83 -5.95
CA GLY A 66 5.58 18.87 -5.31
C GLY A 66 5.99 19.97 -6.30
N GLU A 67 6.36 19.60 -7.52
CA GLU A 67 6.73 20.56 -8.59
C GLU A 67 5.55 21.43 -9.09
N LYS A 68 4.31 21.00 -8.86
CA LYS A 68 3.09 21.70 -9.29
C LYS A 68 2.52 22.65 -8.23
N LYS A 69 3.09 22.69 -7.03
CA LYS A 69 2.69 23.58 -5.93
C LYS A 69 3.57 24.82 -5.90
#